data_AF-A0A0Q6PAX6-F1
#
_entry.id   AF-A0A0Q6PAX6-F1
#
_cell.length_a   1.000
_cell.length_b   1.000
_cell.length_c   1.000
_cell.angle_alpha   90.00
_cell.angle_beta   90.00
_cell.angle_gamma   90.00
#
_symmetry.space_group_name_H-M   'P 1'
#
loop_
_entity.id
_entity.type
_entity.pdbx_description
1 polymer ?
#
loop_
_entity_poly.entity_id
_entity_poly.type
_entity_poly.pdbx_seq_one_letter_code
_entity_poly.pdbx_strand_id
1 'polypeptide(L)'
;MQVGTFLAIFFVTWWICLFLVLPFKVRNQVDAGEWIEGTERGAPAGILRLWPKLLITTVLAAVVTGLLLWGLTAPWLQEYWR
;
A
#
# COMPACT_ATOMS: atom_id res chain seq x y z
N MET A 1 17.82 -11.80 17.91
CA MET A 1 17.83 -11.31 16.51
C MET A 1 16.79 -10.21 16.36
N GLN A 2 17.14 -8.93 16.61
CA GLN A 2 16.15 -7.84 16.56
C GLN A 2 15.90 -7.29 15.15
N VAL A 3 16.93 -7.31 14.29
CA VAL A 3 16.84 -6.79 12.91
C VAL A 3 15.86 -7.61 12.05
N GLY A 4 15.88 -8.94 12.20
CA GLY A 4 14.98 -9.82 11.43
C GLY A 4 13.51 -9.56 11.74
N THR A 5 13.16 -9.37 13.01
CA THR A 5 11.79 -9.04 13.43
C THR A 5 11.34 -7.69 12.88
N PHE A 6 12.19 -6.66 12.94
CA PHE A 6 11.88 -5.35 12.37
C PHE A 6 11.64 -5.44 10.86
N LEU A 7 12.50 -6.16 10.13
CA LEU A 7 12.36 -6.36 8.69
C LEU A 7 11.05 -7.08 8.34
N ALA A 8 10.69 -8.10 9.12
CA ALA A 8 9.44 -8.84 8.93
C ALA A 8 8.20 -7.96 9.15
N ILE A 9 8.18 -7.15 10.22
CA ILE A 9 7.09 -6.21 10.48
C ILE A 9 6.96 -5.22 9.32
N PHE A 10 8.07 -4.57 8.94
CA PHE A 10 8.05 -3.61 7.84
C PHE A 10 7.58 -4.25 6.53
N PHE A 11 8.06 -5.46 6.21
CA PHE A 11 7.67 -6.18 5.00
C PHE A 11 6.16 -6.51 4.96
N VAL A 12 5.61 -7.02 6.06
CA VAL A 12 4.17 -7.32 6.15
C VAL A 12 3.34 -6.04 6.06
N THR A 13 3.72 -4.99 6.81
CA THR A 13 3.05 -3.69 6.76
C THR A 13 3.11 -3.08 5.36
N TRP A 14 4.26 -3.18 4.68
CA TRP A 14 4.44 -2.70 3.31
C TRP A 14 3.52 -3.43 2.33
N TRP A 15 3.39 -4.76 2.45
CA TRP A 15 2.47 -5.54 1.62
C TRP A 15 1.01 -5.13 1.81
N ILE A 16 0.57 -4.90 3.05
CA ILE A 16 -0.78 -4.41 3.34
C ILE A 16 -1.00 -3.03 2.69
N CYS A 17 -0.03 -2.13 2.83
CA CYS A 17 -0.09 -0.81 2.22
C CYS A 17 -0.13 -0.88 0.69
N LEU A 18 0.56 -1.85 0.07
CA LEU A 18 0.54 -2.03 -1.38
C LEU A 18 -0.88 -2.33 -1.85
N PHE A 19 -1.54 -3.31 -1.23
CA PHE A 19 -2.92 -3.66 -1.57
C PHE A 19 -3.90 -2.53 -1.27
N LEU A 20 -3.65 -1.74 -0.23
CA LEU A 20 -4.44 -0.53 0.06
C LEU A 20 -4.29 0.51 -1.05
N VAL A 21 -3.09 0.69 -1.62
CA VAL A 21 -2.79 1.74 -2.62
C VAL A 21 -3.20 1.34 -4.05
N LEU A 22 -3.17 0.04 -4.38
CA LEU A 22 -3.50 -0.47 -5.71
C LEU A 22 -4.85 0.01 -6.31
N PRO A 23 -5.99 0.02 -5.59
CA PRO A 23 -7.29 0.40 -6.15
C PRO A 23 -7.38 1.88 -6.52
N PHE A 24 -6.49 2.73 -6.01
CA PHE A 24 -6.51 4.13 -6.36
C PHE A 24 -6.04 4.37 -7.79
N LYS A 25 -6.73 5.29 -8.46
CA LYS A 25 -6.35 5.84 -9.78
C LYS A 25 -6.28 4.78 -10.89
N VAL A 26 -7.15 3.77 -10.83
CA VAL A 26 -7.43 2.89 -11.97
C VAL A 26 -8.32 3.68 -12.95
N ARG A 27 -7.93 3.74 -14.23
CA ARG A 27 -8.69 4.41 -15.29
C ARG A 27 -9.00 3.37 -16.36
N ASN A 28 -10.28 3.14 -16.63
CA ASN A 28 -10.73 2.08 -17.54
C ASN A 28 -10.75 2.58 -18.98
N GLN A 29 -10.66 1.66 -19.95
CA GLN A 29 -10.73 1.99 -21.39
C GLN A 29 -11.99 2.79 -21.75
N VAL A 30 -13.13 2.44 -21.14
CA VAL A 30 -14.40 3.17 -21.34
C VAL A 30 -14.31 4.63 -20.89
N ASP A 31 -13.61 4.91 -19.78
CA ASP A 31 -13.41 6.29 -19.28
C ASP A 31 -12.44 7.10 -20.14
N ALA A 32 -11.63 6.44 -20.96
CA ALA A 32 -10.62 7.07 -21.81
C ALA A 32 -11.13 7.40 -23.22
N GLY A 33 -12.33 6.96 -23.59
CA GLY A 33 -12.91 7.22 -24.92
C GLY A 33 -12.30 6.40 -26.07
N GLU A 34 -11.22 5.66 -25.80
CA GLU A 34 -10.61 4.72 -26.73
C GLU A 34 -10.88 3.29 -26.25
N TRP A 35 -11.71 2.57 -27.01
CA TRP A 35 -12.03 1.17 -26.77
C TRP A 35 -11.52 0.33 -27.94
N ILE A 36 -10.73 -0.69 -27.63
CA ILE A 36 -10.25 -1.66 -28.62
C ILE A 36 -11.25 -2.82 -28.67
N GLU A 37 -11.88 -3.02 -29.83
CA GLU A 37 -12.79 -4.15 -30.08
C GLU A 37 -12.12 -5.49 -29.71
N GLY A 38 -12.80 -6.29 -28.88
CA GLY A 38 -12.30 -7.57 -28.37
C GLY A 38 -11.57 -7.50 -27.02
N THR A 39 -11.38 -6.32 -26.43
CA THR A 39 -10.85 -6.16 -25.06
C THR A 39 -11.96 -5.91 -24.03
N GLU A 40 -11.76 -6.43 -22.81
CA GLU A 40 -12.69 -6.27 -21.69
C GLU A 40 -12.88 -4.78 -21.34
N ARG A 41 -14.13 -4.35 -21.12
CA ARG A 41 -14.44 -2.91 -20.91
C ARG A 41 -13.77 -2.34 -19.66
N GLY A 42 -13.56 -3.19 -18.65
CA GLY A 42 -12.86 -2.84 -17.41
C GLY A 42 -11.33 -2.90 -17.50
N ALA A 43 -10.76 -3.25 -18.66
CA ALA A 43 -9.31 -3.30 -18.79
C ALA A 43 -8.71 -1.88 -18.66
N PRO A 44 -7.54 -1.72 -18.01
CA PRO A 44 -6.89 -0.43 -17.86
C PRO A 44 -6.60 0.23 -19.20
N ALA A 45 -6.88 1.52 -19.34
CA ALA A 45 -6.70 2.29 -20.59
C ALA A 45 -5.23 2.59 -20.96
N GLY A 46 -4.28 1.76 -20.56
CA GLY A 46 -2.86 1.97 -20.83
C GLY A 46 -1.93 1.15 -19.96
N ILE A 47 -0.63 1.39 -20.10
CA ILE A 47 0.40 0.77 -19.27
C ILE A 47 0.16 1.11 -17.80
N LEU A 48 0.03 0.05 -17.00
CA LEU A 48 -0.11 0.14 -15.55
C LEU A 48 1.12 0.88 -14.98
N ARG A 49 0.95 2.13 -14.58
CA ARG A 49 2.02 2.94 -13.96
C ARG A 49 2.28 2.44 -12.53
N LEU A 50 3.10 1.40 -12.40
CA LEU A 50 3.43 0.76 -11.12
C LEU A 50 4.38 1.61 -10.26
N TRP A 51 5.30 2.35 -10.88
CA TRP A 51 6.32 3.14 -10.17
C TRP A 51 5.75 4.17 -9.18
N PRO A 52 4.77 5.02 -9.54
CA PRO A 52 4.17 5.94 -8.58
C PRO A 52 3.47 5.22 -7.43
N LYS A 53 2.83 4.08 -7.70
CA LYS A 53 2.13 3.28 -6.69
C LYS A 53 3.12 2.68 -5.69
N LEU A 54 4.27 2.19 -6.15
CA LEU A 54 5.33 1.68 -5.28
C LEU A 54 5.94 2.76 -4.39
N LEU A 55 6.13 3.98 -4.91
CA LEU A 55 6.66 5.10 -4.12
C LEU A 55 5.68 5.53 -3.03
N ILE A 56 4.40 5.71 -3.38
CA ILE A 56 3.33 6.02 -2.41
C ILE A 56 3.23 4.91 -1.36
N THR A 57 3.26 3.65 -1.79
CA THR A 57 3.21 2.48 -0.88
C THR A 57 4.35 2.50 0.11
N THR A 58 5.57 2.81 -0.34
CA THR A 58 6.76 2.81 0.52
C THR A 58 6.72 3.94 1.54
N VAL A 59 6.32 5.15 1.13
CA VAL A 59 6.13 6.28 2.05
C VAL A 59 5.05 5.96 3.08
N LEU A 60 3.91 5.42 2.63
CA LEU A 60 2.81 5.04 3.51
C LEU A 60 3.23 3.95 4.51
N ALA A 61 3.91 2.91 4.03
CA ALA A 61 4.41 1.83 4.87
C ALA A 61 5.41 2.32 5.93
N ALA A 62 6.29 3.26 5.58
CA ALA A 62 7.23 3.87 6.51
C ALA A 62 6.50 4.65 7.62
N VAL A 63 5.49 5.45 7.26
CA VAL A 63 4.65 6.18 8.23
C VAL A 63 3.90 5.22 9.14
N VAL A 64 3.22 4.21 8.58
CA VAL A 64 2.45 3.23 9.36
C VAL A 64 3.35 2.43 10.30
N THR A 65 4.51 1.97 9.82
CA THR A 65 5.48 1.24 10.66
C THR A 65 6.01 2.14 11.78
N GLY A 66 6.31 3.41 11.50
CA GLY A 66 6.71 4.38 12.52
C GLY A 66 5.64 4.61 13.59
N LEU A 67 4.38 4.73 13.17
CA LEU A 67 3.24 4.87 14.09
C LEU A 67 3.03 3.61 14.93
N LEU A 68 3.18 2.41 14.36
CA LEU A 68 3.09 1.15 15.09
C LEU A 68 4.16 1.08 16.18
N LEU A 69 5.42 1.38 15.85
CA LEU A 69 6.52 1.36 16.81
C LEU A 69 6.35 2.42 17.90
N TRP A 70 5.85 3.60 17.56
CA TRP A 70 5.51 4.64 18.54
C TRP A 70 4.36 4.22 19.46
N GLY A 71 3.31 3.59 18.92
CA GLY A 71 2.21 3.06 19.73
C GLY A 71 2.66 1.97 20.70
N LEU A 72 3.65 1.16 20.33
CA LEU A 72 4.21 0.12 21.20
C LEU A 72 5.02 0.70 22.38
N THR A 73 5.55 1.92 22.27
CA THR A 73 6.27 2.59 23.36
C THR A 73 5.39 3.53 24.18
N ALA A 74 4.15 3.78 23.75
CA ALA A 74 3.22 4.65 24.43
C ALA A 74 2.77 4.07 25.78
N PRO A 75 2.99 4.78 26.90
CA PRO A 75 2.74 4.25 28.25
C PRO A 75 1.25 3.97 28.51
N TRP A 76 0.34 4.77 27.97
CA TRP A 76 -1.11 4.58 28.15
C TRP A 76 -1.62 3.28 27.47
N LEU A 77 -1.01 2.89 26.35
CA LEU A 77 -1.32 1.64 25.64
C LEU A 77 -0.79 0.44 26.42
N GLN A 78 0.41 0.58 26.99
CA GLN A 78 1.01 -0.46 27.83
C GLN A 78 0.26 -0.66 29.15
N GLU A 79 -0.30 0.41 29.71
CA GLU A 79 -1.11 0.36 30.94
C GLU A 79 -2.48 -0.28 30.67
N TYR A 80 -3.11 0.00 29.53
CA TYR A 80 -4.36 -0.64 29.14
C TYR A 80 -4.23 -2.16 28.94
N TRP A 81 -3.08 -2.63 28.44
CA TRP A 81 -2.83 -4.05 28.14
C TRP A 81 -2.18 -4.83 29.29
N ARG A 82 -1.98 -4.19 30.45
CA ARG A 82 -1.40 -4.80 31.65
C ARG A 82 -2.49 -5.38 32.55
#